data_AF-A0A9N9VDR3-F1
#
_entry.id   AF-A0A9N9VDR3-F1
#
_cell.length_a   1.000
_cell.length_b   1.000
_cell.length_c   1.000
_cell.angle_alpha   90.00
_cell.angle_beta   90.00
_cell.angle_gamma   90.00
#
_symmetry.space_group_name_H-M   'P 1'
#
loop_
_entity.id
_entity.type
_entity.pdbx_description
1 polymer ?
#
loop_
_entity_poly.entity_id
_entity_poly.type
_entity_poly.pdbx_seq_one_letter_code
_entity_poly.pdbx_strand_id
1 'polypeptide(L)'
;MPGYESAAFRSAADWDYFKAFITMSTQQGTLPVVELIELTPQVSRHHSALRDICCSIGAISTSYQVLDGAEFFEATQYRKSLMYYHSAIKTLQSIKITGRESMKWIILASLLFLTYELMHGDLEAAFTHFNHAHHMLEQYFARKCKETGLPFSELPLDRFETALCDVLQRLITYPWSFDMSSTSKPRLDPAVTFCCRGRKHRYRVDDMPKEFDTVLLASRWWDTTQHFIRHHIHGRGNGNGGRDGKLHTPSSDNWTKCLDTVLKWRSSFLPLLRRGREGKDTDSALYLQVTTLEILYMENVAFVHSCRENDTAVQPSLSPLYLDLVKQTQVLCKGIKLDGIETRTLEYSLMRPLAFVVYKCRNSEVLAEIEETLKYVNNDSGAVVALRALLSTTQNREFRLRAVERSWAWYFTCVGCGSGNLDMLRY
;
A
#
# COMPACT_ATOMS: atom_id res chain seq x y z
N MET A 1 -1.77 14.44 -27.54
CA MET A 1 -0.83 13.90 -28.54
C MET A 1 -1.59 12.95 -29.46
N PRO A 2 -2.00 13.39 -30.67
CA PRO A 2 -2.72 12.52 -31.60
C PRO A 2 -1.77 11.45 -32.17
N GLY A 3 -2.13 10.17 -32.10
CA GLY A 3 -1.47 9.08 -32.85
C GLY A 3 -0.79 7.95 -32.05
N TYR A 4 -0.41 8.16 -30.78
CA TYR A 4 0.10 7.07 -29.93
C TYR A 4 -1.03 6.09 -29.55
N GLU A 5 -2.23 6.61 -29.32
CA GLU A 5 -3.41 5.85 -28.90
C GLU A 5 -3.78 4.77 -29.95
N SER A 6 -3.85 5.14 -31.22
CA SER A 6 -4.20 4.25 -32.32
C SER A 6 -3.11 3.24 -32.67
N ALA A 7 -1.84 3.55 -32.37
CA ALA A 7 -0.70 2.66 -32.65
C ALA A 7 -0.43 1.65 -31.51
N ALA A 8 -0.68 2.04 -30.25
CA ALA A 8 -0.32 1.25 -29.08
C ALA A 8 -1.46 0.40 -28.51
N PHE A 9 -2.72 0.75 -28.80
CA PHE A 9 -3.92 0.14 -28.22
C PHE A 9 -4.86 -0.40 -29.30
N ARG A 10 -5.53 -1.53 -29.03
CA ARG A 10 -6.36 -2.24 -30.02
C ARG A 10 -7.77 -1.65 -30.11
N SER A 11 -8.21 -0.93 -29.09
CA SER A 11 -9.51 -0.29 -29.03
C SER A 11 -9.49 0.95 -28.13
N ALA A 12 -10.50 1.81 -28.26
CA ALA A 12 -10.70 2.93 -27.34
C ALA A 12 -10.85 2.47 -25.89
N ALA A 13 -11.48 1.30 -25.67
CA ALA A 13 -11.63 0.74 -24.33
C ALA A 13 -10.28 0.32 -23.71
N ASP A 14 -9.33 -0.20 -24.51
CA ASP A 14 -7.98 -0.52 -24.04
C ASP A 14 -7.27 0.76 -23.54
N TRP A 15 -7.43 1.86 -24.28
CA TRP A 15 -6.89 3.16 -23.90
C TRP A 15 -7.54 3.70 -22.63
N ASP A 16 -8.86 3.54 -22.47
CA ASP A 16 -9.56 3.98 -21.27
C ASP A 16 -9.10 3.25 -20.01
N TYR A 17 -8.87 1.94 -20.07
CA TYR A 17 -8.30 1.21 -18.93
C TYR A 17 -6.85 1.59 -18.63
N PHE A 18 -6.05 1.80 -19.68
CA PHE A 18 -4.69 2.27 -19.48
C PHE A 18 -4.64 3.68 -18.87
N LYS A 19 -5.55 4.57 -19.27
CA LYS A 19 -5.74 5.87 -18.62
C LYS A 19 -6.19 5.71 -17.18
N ALA A 20 -7.12 4.82 -16.87
CA ALA A 20 -7.53 4.56 -15.50
C ALA A 20 -6.34 4.13 -14.62
N PHE A 21 -5.46 3.26 -15.14
CA PHE A 21 -4.19 2.91 -14.51
C PHE A 21 -3.29 4.14 -14.32
N ILE A 22 -3.09 4.97 -15.35
CA ILE A 22 -2.26 6.18 -15.24
C ILE A 22 -2.83 7.12 -14.17
N THR A 23 -4.14 7.38 -14.20
CA THR A 23 -4.75 8.30 -13.24
C THR A 23 -4.59 7.77 -11.80
N MET A 24 -4.71 6.45 -11.60
CA MET A 24 -4.38 5.82 -10.32
C MET A 24 -2.89 5.89 -9.95
N SER A 25 -2.00 5.89 -10.95
CA SER A 25 -0.57 6.07 -10.71
C SER A 25 -0.18 7.50 -10.36
N THR A 26 -1.01 8.48 -10.68
CA THR A 26 -0.74 9.88 -10.35
C THR A 26 -0.86 10.07 -8.84
N GLN A 27 0.25 10.40 -8.19
CA GLN A 27 0.37 10.50 -6.74
C GLN A 27 0.28 11.95 -6.24
N GLN A 28 -0.65 12.75 -6.79
CA GLN A 28 -0.74 14.20 -6.58
C GLN A 28 -0.63 14.57 -5.08
N GLY A 29 0.52 15.11 -4.67
CA GLY A 29 0.75 15.59 -3.31
C GLY A 29 0.80 14.52 -2.20
N THR A 30 0.79 13.22 -2.52
CA THR A 30 0.84 12.14 -1.53
C THR A 30 2.24 11.71 -1.14
N LEU A 31 2.32 10.85 -0.12
CA LEU A 31 3.55 10.36 0.49
C LEU A 31 4.08 9.06 -0.10
N PRO A 32 5.41 9.00 -0.27
CA PRO A 32 6.14 9.72 -1.30
C PRO A 32 5.87 9.07 -2.67
N VAL A 33 6.14 9.82 -3.74
CA VAL A 33 5.98 9.29 -5.09
C VAL A 33 6.91 8.10 -5.31
N VAL A 34 6.34 6.94 -5.56
CA VAL A 34 7.14 5.78 -5.98
C VAL A 34 7.57 5.99 -7.41
N GLU A 35 8.85 6.28 -7.58
CA GLU A 35 9.46 6.54 -8.88
C GLU A 35 9.20 5.44 -9.91
N LEU A 36 9.08 4.18 -9.47
CA LEU A 36 8.77 3.05 -10.36
C LEU A 36 7.42 3.24 -11.05
N ILE A 37 6.43 3.80 -10.34
CA ILE A 37 5.10 3.99 -10.91
C ILE A 37 5.08 5.10 -11.96
N GLU A 38 5.85 6.17 -11.76
CA GLU A 38 5.99 7.25 -12.75
C GLU A 38 6.67 6.76 -14.03
N LEU A 39 7.64 5.83 -13.88
CA LEU A 39 8.36 5.24 -15.01
C LEU A 39 7.52 4.20 -15.75
N THR A 40 6.55 3.57 -15.08
CA THR A 40 5.79 2.45 -15.66
C THR A 40 5.06 2.81 -16.97
N PRO A 41 4.36 3.95 -17.09
CA PRO A 41 3.76 4.37 -18.35
C PRO A 41 4.77 4.59 -19.48
N GLN A 42 6.00 4.99 -19.18
CA GLN A 42 7.05 5.21 -20.18
C GLN A 42 7.60 3.87 -20.68
N VAL A 43 7.90 2.96 -19.74
CA VAL A 43 8.42 1.62 -20.04
C VAL A 43 7.38 0.79 -20.80
N SER A 44 6.09 0.89 -20.44
CA SER A 44 5.02 0.14 -21.12
C SER A 44 4.80 0.55 -22.57
N ARG A 45 5.23 1.75 -23.01
CA ARG A 45 5.20 2.13 -24.45
C ARG A 45 5.91 1.13 -25.34
N HIS A 46 6.98 0.53 -24.83
CA HIS A 46 7.84 -0.36 -25.59
C HIS A 46 7.52 -1.85 -25.40
N HIS A 47 6.67 -2.19 -24.42
CA HIS A 47 6.38 -3.58 -24.06
C HIS A 47 4.88 -3.84 -23.96
N SER A 48 4.33 -4.59 -24.92
CA SER A 48 2.90 -4.91 -24.96
C SER A 48 2.43 -5.68 -23.72
N ALA A 49 3.24 -6.58 -23.17
CA ALA A 49 2.91 -7.28 -21.93
C ALA A 49 2.67 -6.33 -20.75
N LEU A 50 3.50 -5.28 -20.64
CA LEU A 50 3.34 -4.25 -19.61
C LEU A 50 2.08 -3.42 -19.85
N ARG A 51 1.74 -3.08 -21.10
CA ARG A 51 0.47 -2.38 -21.39
C ARG A 51 -0.72 -3.23 -21.02
N ASP A 52 -0.72 -4.50 -21.39
CA ASP A 52 -1.81 -5.42 -21.11
C ASP A 52 -2.03 -5.55 -19.59
N ILE A 53 -0.99 -5.75 -18.77
CA ILE A 53 -1.17 -5.81 -17.31
C ILE A 53 -1.58 -4.45 -16.70
N CYS A 54 -1.13 -3.32 -17.26
CA CYS A 54 -1.62 -2.00 -16.84
C CYS A 54 -3.12 -1.83 -17.14
N CYS A 55 -3.58 -2.23 -18.34
CA CYS A 55 -5.00 -2.25 -18.69
C CYS A 55 -5.80 -3.18 -17.78
N SER A 56 -5.21 -4.33 -17.42
CA SER A 56 -5.83 -5.27 -16.50
C SER A 56 -6.09 -4.65 -15.12
N ILE A 57 -5.06 -4.00 -14.54
CA ILE A 57 -5.16 -3.27 -13.27
C ILE A 57 -6.19 -2.14 -13.36
N GLY A 58 -6.15 -1.36 -14.44
CA GLY A 58 -7.12 -0.30 -14.70
C GLY A 58 -8.56 -0.83 -14.71
N ALA A 59 -8.82 -1.95 -15.39
CA ALA A 59 -10.14 -2.57 -15.47
C ALA A 59 -10.62 -3.18 -14.14
N ILE A 60 -9.76 -3.82 -13.35
CA ILE A 60 -10.18 -4.33 -12.02
C ILE A 60 -10.39 -3.19 -11.01
N SER A 61 -9.70 -2.06 -11.18
CA SER A 61 -9.93 -0.90 -10.32
C SER A 61 -11.29 -0.25 -10.55
N THR A 62 -11.80 -0.30 -11.78
CA THR A 62 -13.10 0.25 -12.15
C THR A 62 -14.24 -0.65 -11.73
N SER A 63 -14.00 -1.96 -11.55
CA SER A 63 -15.03 -2.86 -11.00
C SER A 63 -15.36 -2.54 -9.53
N TYR A 64 -14.40 -2.09 -8.72
CA TYR A 64 -14.64 -1.75 -7.32
C TYR A 64 -15.33 -0.40 -7.07
N GLN A 65 -15.65 0.36 -8.12
CA GLN A 65 -16.30 1.68 -7.99
C GLN A 65 -17.83 1.59 -7.94
N VAL A 66 -18.42 0.45 -8.30
CA VAL A 66 -19.88 0.29 -8.39
C VAL A 66 -20.38 -0.52 -7.18
N LEU A 67 -20.70 0.17 -6.09
CA LEU A 67 -21.25 -0.46 -4.87
C LEU A 67 -22.79 -0.41 -4.79
N ASP A 68 -23.44 0.26 -5.75
CA ASP A 68 -24.91 0.37 -5.82
C ASP A 68 -25.40 0.09 -7.26
N GLY A 69 -26.10 -1.04 -7.45
CA GLY A 69 -27.05 -1.22 -8.57
C GLY A 69 -26.59 -1.82 -9.91
N ALA A 70 -25.32 -2.16 -10.16
CA ALA A 70 -24.94 -2.78 -11.45
C ALA A 70 -23.92 -3.93 -11.34
N GLU A 71 -24.35 -5.05 -10.75
CA GLU A 71 -23.63 -6.34 -10.78
C GLU A 71 -23.17 -6.70 -12.22
N PHE A 72 -23.95 -6.32 -13.23
CA PHE A 72 -23.62 -6.50 -14.65
C PHE A 72 -22.39 -5.70 -15.11
N PHE A 73 -22.24 -4.46 -14.63
CA PHE A 73 -21.10 -3.61 -14.97
C PHE A 73 -19.83 -4.12 -14.28
N GLU A 74 -19.93 -4.49 -13.00
CA GLU A 74 -18.85 -5.13 -12.23
C GLU A 74 -18.36 -6.41 -12.93
N ALA A 75 -19.27 -7.30 -13.31
CA ALA A 75 -18.94 -8.54 -14.02
C ALA A 75 -18.26 -8.30 -15.39
N THR A 76 -18.66 -7.25 -16.10
CA THR A 76 -18.07 -6.90 -17.41
C THR A 76 -16.64 -6.37 -17.26
N GLN A 77 -16.42 -5.46 -16.31
CA GLN A 77 -15.11 -4.87 -16.03
C GLN A 77 -14.12 -5.92 -15.53
N TYR A 78 -14.57 -6.76 -14.60
CA TYR A 78 -13.79 -7.88 -14.10
C TYR A 78 -13.45 -8.91 -15.19
N ARG A 79 -14.38 -9.24 -16.09
CA ARG A 79 -14.07 -10.12 -17.22
C ARG A 79 -13.04 -9.51 -18.17
N LYS A 80 -13.09 -8.20 -18.39
CA LYS A 80 -12.10 -7.46 -19.19
C LYS A 80 -10.73 -7.48 -18.51
N SER A 81 -10.66 -7.31 -17.18
CA SER A 81 -9.42 -7.36 -16.43
C SER A 81 -8.71 -8.71 -16.61
N LEU A 82 -9.44 -9.83 -16.46
CA LEU A 82 -8.91 -11.19 -16.69
C LEU A 82 -8.44 -11.40 -18.13
N MET A 83 -9.14 -10.83 -19.12
CA MET A 83 -8.76 -10.96 -20.52
C MET A 83 -7.38 -10.33 -20.79
N TYR A 84 -7.14 -9.11 -20.28
CA TYR A 84 -5.85 -8.45 -20.41
C TYR A 84 -4.75 -9.14 -19.60
N TYR A 85 -5.07 -9.61 -18.40
CA TYR A 85 -4.15 -10.39 -17.56
C TYR A 85 -3.60 -11.60 -18.33
N HIS A 86 -4.48 -12.41 -18.92
CA HIS A 86 -4.06 -13.57 -19.72
C HIS A 86 -3.28 -13.18 -20.98
N SER A 87 -3.62 -12.06 -21.61
CA SER A 87 -2.88 -11.53 -22.77
C SER A 87 -1.43 -11.17 -22.38
N ALA A 88 -1.25 -10.54 -21.21
CA ALA A 88 0.07 -10.21 -20.68
C ALA A 88 0.91 -11.48 -20.40
N ILE A 89 0.33 -12.50 -19.75
CA ILE A 89 1.02 -13.78 -19.50
C ILE A 89 1.44 -14.46 -20.80
N LYS A 90 0.53 -14.60 -21.77
CA LYS A 90 0.85 -15.23 -23.06
C LYS A 90 1.99 -14.51 -23.78
N THR A 91 1.97 -13.18 -23.74
CA THR A 91 3.05 -12.36 -24.30
C THR A 91 4.37 -12.63 -23.59
N LEU A 92 4.39 -12.65 -22.25
CA LEU A 92 5.60 -12.94 -21.47
C LEU A 92 6.17 -14.35 -21.72
N GLN A 93 5.30 -15.36 -21.81
CA GLN A 93 5.71 -16.74 -22.10
C GLN A 93 6.38 -16.89 -23.47
N SER A 94 6.04 -16.02 -24.43
CA SER A 94 6.64 -16.02 -25.76
C SER A 94 8.01 -15.34 -25.83
N ILE A 95 8.39 -14.59 -24.78
CA ILE A 95 9.61 -13.76 -24.79
C ILE A 95 10.81 -14.60 -24.38
N LYS A 96 11.81 -14.64 -25.25
CA LYS A 96 13.15 -15.15 -24.90
C LYS A 96 13.87 -14.09 -24.07
N ILE A 97 14.28 -14.45 -22.85
CA ILE A 97 15.09 -13.57 -21.99
C ILE A 97 16.51 -13.54 -22.56
N THR A 98 16.81 -12.51 -23.35
CA THR A 98 18.06 -12.42 -24.13
C THR A 98 19.09 -11.46 -23.52
N GLY A 99 18.78 -10.71 -22.45
CA GLY A 99 19.75 -9.80 -21.82
C GLY A 99 19.28 -9.03 -20.59
N ARG A 100 20.15 -8.17 -20.05
CA ARG A 100 19.90 -7.36 -18.83
C ARG A 100 18.68 -6.45 -18.94
N GLU A 101 18.52 -5.77 -20.07
CA GLU A 101 17.36 -4.91 -20.31
C GLU A 101 16.06 -5.72 -20.27
N SER A 102 16.07 -6.95 -20.79
CA SER A 102 14.89 -7.82 -20.71
C SER A 102 14.52 -8.20 -19.28
N MET A 103 15.50 -8.33 -18.38
CA MET A 103 15.23 -8.65 -16.98
C MET A 103 14.56 -7.51 -16.23
N LYS A 104 15.00 -6.24 -16.42
CA LYS A 104 14.45 -5.10 -15.68
C LYS A 104 12.94 -4.94 -15.86
N TRP A 105 12.46 -5.01 -17.10
CA TRP A 105 11.03 -4.83 -17.37
C TRP A 105 10.20 -6.10 -17.04
N ILE A 106 10.79 -7.30 -17.03
CA ILE A 106 10.12 -8.52 -16.53
C ILE A 106 9.96 -8.48 -15.00
N ILE A 107 10.93 -7.92 -14.28
CA ILE A 107 10.80 -7.66 -12.83
C ILE A 107 9.63 -6.70 -12.61
N LEU A 108 9.55 -5.60 -13.37
CA LEU A 108 8.41 -4.69 -13.32
C LEU A 108 7.08 -5.41 -13.64
N ALA A 109 7.05 -6.25 -14.68
CA ALA A 109 5.86 -7.02 -15.02
C ALA A 109 5.40 -7.87 -13.82
N SER A 110 6.33 -8.57 -13.17
CA SER A 110 6.06 -9.38 -11.98
C SER A 110 5.50 -8.56 -10.81
N LEU A 111 5.99 -7.33 -10.61
CA LEU A 111 5.44 -6.41 -9.60
C LEU A 111 4.03 -5.91 -9.94
N LEU A 112 3.73 -5.73 -11.23
CA LEU A 112 2.38 -5.38 -11.68
C LEU A 112 1.42 -6.57 -11.55
N PHE A 113 1.87 -7.79 -11.83
CA PHE A 113 1.11 -9.00 -11.54
C PHE A 113 0.81 -9.14 -10.06
N LEU A 114 1.80 -8.96 -9.19
CA LEU A 114 1.60 -8.92 -7.74
C LEU A 114 0.49 -7.93 -7.36
N THR A 115 0.51 -6.73 -7.92
CA THR A 115 -0.52 -5.71 -7.66
C THR A 115 -1.89 -6.17 -8.12
N TYR A 116 -2.00 -6.74 -9.32
CA TYR A 116 -3.24 -7.32 -9.81
C TYR A 116 -3.76 -8.43 -8.90
N GLU A 117 -2.90 -9.37 -8.48
CA GLU A 117 -3.31 -10.50 -7.64
C GLU A 117 -3.80 -10.06 -6.27
N LEU A 118 -3.19 -9.03 -5.68
CA LEU A 118 -3.67 -8.45 -4.43
C LEU A 118 -5.04 -7.76 -4.61
N MET A 119 -5.26 -7.08 -5.73
CA MET A 119 -6.58 -6.52 -6.05
C MET A 119 -7.60 -7.63 -6.27
N HIS A 120 -7.24 -8.67 -7.01
CA HIS A 120 -8.09 -9.83 -7.28
C HIS A 120 -8.43 -10.62 -6.00
N GLY A 121 -7.50 -10.64 -5.05
CA GLY A 121 -7.61 -11.39 -3.81
C GLY A 121 -7.01 -12.79 -3.87
N ASP A 122 -6.00 -13.00 -4.73
CA ASP A 122 -5.18 -14.22 -4.77
C ASP A 122 -3.81 -13.94 -4.15
N LEU A 123 -3.72 -14.13 -2.83
CA LEU A 123 -2.48 -13.87 -2.09
C LEU A 123 -1.36 -14.86 -2.44
N GLU A 124 -1.69 -16.09 -2.85
CA GLU A 124 -0.71 -17.12 -3.19
C GLU A 124 -0.01 -16.78 -4.51
N ALA A 125 -0.80 -16.39 -5.52
CA ALA A 125 -0.29 -15.88 -6.78
C ALA A 125 0.52 -14.59 -6.57
N ALA A 126 0.01 -13.66 -5.74
CA ALA A 126 0.75 -12.43 -5.39
C ALA A 126 2.13 -12.74 -4.80
N PHE A 127 2.21 -13.70 -3.87
CA PHE A 127 3.46 -14.11 -3.24
C PHE A 127 4.42 -14.80 -4.22
N THR A 128 3.87 -15.57 -5.15
CA THR A 128 4.65 -16.20 -6.23
C THR A 128 5.29 -15.13 -7.11
N HIS A 129 4.52 -14.13 -7.54
CA HIS A 129 5.03 -13.01 -8.35
C HIS A 129 6.06 -12.16 -7.60
N PHE A 130 5.85 -11.92 -6.31
CA PHE A 130 6.82 -11.25 -5.46
C PHE A 130 8.16 -11.99 -5.40
N ASN A 131 8.13 -13.29 -5.10
CA ASN A 131 9.35 -14.09 -5.01
C ASN A 131 10.08 -14.16 -6.35
N HIS A 132 9.33 -14.25 -7.44
CA HIS A 132 9.91 -14.22 -8.78
C HIS A 132 10.61 -12.88 -9.05
N ALA A 133 9.94 -11.76 -8.79
CA ALA A 133 10.51 -10.41 -8.95
C ALA A 133 11.78 -10.23 -8.11
N HIS A 134 11.74 -10.65 -6.84
CA HIS A 134 12.87 -10.59 -5.92
C HIS A 134 14.05 -11.42 -6.42
N HIS A 135 13.82 -12.70 -6.77
CA HIS A 135 14.88 -13.59 -7.23
C HIS A 135 15.51 -13.09 -8.53
N MET A 136 14.71 -12.58 -9.47
CA MET A 136 15.22 -11.97 -10.68
C MET A 136 16.05 -10.71 -10.40
N LEU A 137 15.66 -9.87 -9.45
CA LEU A 137 16.42 -8.70 -9.05
C LEU A 137 17.77 -9.09 -8.40
N GLU A 138 17.78 -10.10 -7.53
CA GLU A 138 19.02 -10.63 -6.95
C GLU A 138 19.96 -11.19 -8.03
N GLN A 139 19.43 -11.99 -8.97
CA GLN A 139 20.22 -12.49 -10.09
C GLN A 139 20.77 -11.36 -10.97
N TYR A 140 19.94 -10.33 -11.22
CA TYR A 140 20.32 -9.17 -12.00
C TYR A 140 21.53 -8.46 -11.38
N PHE A 141 21.47 -8.14 -10.09
CA PHE A 141 22.57 -7.47 -9.40
C PHE A 141 23.77 -8.37 -9.14
N ALA A 142 23.58 -9.66 -8.87
CA ALA A 142 24.69 -10.60 -8.74
C ALA A 142 25.53 -10.65 -10.02
N ARG A 143 24.89 -10.64 -11.20
CA ARG A 143 25.57 -10.54 -12.50
C ARG A 143 26.28 -9.20 -12.66
N LYS A 144 25.58 -8.09 -12.34
CA LYS A 144 26.16 -6.74 -12.44
C LYS A 144 27.38 -6.55 -11.53
N CYS A 145 27.34 -7.05 -10.29
CA CYS A 145 28.51 -7.09 -9.40
C CYS A 145 29.66 -7.88 -10.00
N LYS A 146 29.40 -9.08 -10.55
CA LYS A 146 30.43 -9.92 -11.17
C LYS A 146 31.08 -9.25 -12.38
N GLU A 147 30.30 -8.56 -13.21
CA GLU A 147 30.77 -7.87 -14.41
C GLU A 147 31.58 -6.62 -14.10
N THR A 148 31.23 -5.88 -13.04
CA THR A 148 31.90 -4.64 -12.64
C THR A 148 33.03 -4.85 -11.64
N GLY A 149 33.05 -5.98 -10.94
CA GLY A 149 33.96 -6.24 -9.82
C GLY A 149 33.63 -5.44 -8.55
N LEU A 150 32.52 -4.71 -8.53
CA LEU A 150 32.11 -3.85 -7.40
C LEU A 150 31.10 -4.57 -6.49
N PRO A 151 31.11 -4.27 -5.17
CA PRO A 151 30.04 -4.69 -4.27
C PRO A 151 28.74 -3.91 -4.58
N PHE A 152 27.58 -4.49 -4.22
CA PHE A 152 26.26 -3.89 -4.48
C PHE A 152 26.13 -2.44 -3.95
N SER A 153 26.75 -2.13 -2.80
CA SER A 153 26.73 -0.80 -2.19
C SER A 153 27.39 0.29 -3.03
N GLU A 154 28.27 -0.10 -3.95
CA GLU A 154 29.06 0.82 -4.80
C GLU A 154 28.64 0.71 -6.27
N LEU A 155 27.65 -0.12 -6.60
CA LEU A 155 27.17 -0.25 -7.97
C LEU A 155 26.52 1.06 -8.43
N PRO A 156 26.88 1.57 -9.63
CA PRO A 156 26.17 2.68 -10.24
C PRO A 156 24.80 2.17 -10.70
N LEU A 157 23.73 2.70 -10.09
CA LEU A 157 22.35 2.36 -10.43
C LEU A 157 21.73 3.46 -11.30
N ASP A 158 21.08 3.06 -12.38
CA ASP A 158 20.20 3.93 -13.14
C ASP A 158 18.92 4.23 -12.36
N ARG A 159 18.14 5.20 -12.85
CA ARG A 159 16.88 5.65 -12.24
C ARG A 159 15.87 4.50 -12.08
N PHE A 160 15.78 3.62 -13.07
CA PHE A 160 14.83 2.51 -13.08
C PHE A 160 15.27 1.38 -12.14
N GLU A 161 16.56 1.07 -12.09
CA GLU A 161 17.14 0.10 -11.16
C GLU A 161 16.94 0.54 -9.70
N THR A 162 17.18 1.83 -9.41
CA THR A 162 16.95 2.41 -8.09
C THR A 162 15.48 2.28 -7.68
N ALA A 163 14.58 2.63 -8.60
CA ALA A 163 13.14 2.51 -8.38
C ALA A 163 12.67 1.06 -8.15
N LEU A 164 13.23 0.09 -8.88
CA LEU A 164 12.94 -1.34 -8.68
C LEU A 164 13.42 -1.82 -7.30
N CYS A 165 14.62 -1.43 -6.88
CA CYS A 165 15.17 -1.73 -5.56
C CYS A 165 14.27 -1.19 -4.45
N ASP A 166 13.88 0.08 -4.53
CA ASP A 166 13.10 0.76 -3.50
C ASP A 166 11.72 0.10 -3.33
N VAL A 167 11.04 -0.23 -4.44
CA VAL A 167 9.74 -0.92 -4.38
C VAL A 167 9.87 -2.33 -3.83
N LEU A 168 10.83 -3.13 -4.32
CA LEU A 168 11.00 -4.50 -3.83
C LEU A 168 11.39 -4.53 -2.36
N GLN A 169 12.28 -3.61 -1.94
CA GLN A 169 12.64 -3.47 -0.55
C GLN A 169 11.41 -3.18 0.32
N ARG A 170 10.53 -2.28 -0.13
CA ARG A 170 9.29 -1.99 0.58
C ARG A 170 8.30 -3.15 0.60
N LEU A 171 8.22 -3.94 -0.47
CA LEU A 171 7.35 -5.11 -0.54
C LEU A 171 7.87 -6.29 0.31
N ILE A 172 9.17 -6.30 0.68
CA ILE A 172 9.68 -7.21 1.71
C ILE A 172 9.07 -6.86 3.08
N THR A 173 8.82 -5.58 3.33
CA THR A 173 8.43 -5.11 4.66
C THR A 173 6.94 -5.23 4.99
N TYR A 174 6.02 -5.23 4.00
CA TYR A 174 4.68 -4.68 4.26
C TYR A 174 3.42 -5.41 3.72
N PRO A 175 3.26 -5.80 2.44
CA PRO A 175 1.95 -6.12 1.86
C PRO A 175 1.33 -7.44 2.32
N TRP A 176 2.10 -8.33 2.95
CA TRP A 176 1.67 -9.70 3.31
C TRP A 176 0.85 -9.78 4.60
N SER A 177 0.66 -8.62 5.21
CA SER A 177 0.02 -8.42 6.50
C SER A 177 -1.50 -8.26 6.35
N PHE A 178 -2.02 -8.31 5.12
CA PHE A 178 -3.43 -8.12 4.77
C PHE A 178 -4.05 -9.41 4.19
N ASP A 179 -5.09 -9.93 4.82
CA ASP A 179 -5.93 -10.98 4.22
C ASP A 179 -6.87 -10.42 3.15
N MET A 180 -6.35 -10.36 1.91
CA MET A 180 -7.12 -9.96 0.72
C MET A 180 -7.90 -11.11 0.07
N SER A 181 -7.87 -12.32 0.67
CA SER A 181 -8.34 -13.57 0.04
C SER A 181 -9.78 -13.50 -0.45
N SER A 182 -10.03 -14.04 -1.64
CA SER A 182 -11.37 -14.25 -2.23
C SER A 182 -12.11 -15.45 -1.70
N THR A 183 -11.44 -16.36 -1.00
CA THR A 183 -12.04 -17.59 -0.50
C THR A 183 -12.23 -17.54 1.00
N SER A 184 -13.33 -18.13 1.49
CA SER A 184 -13.62 -18.35 2.91
C SER A 184 -12.65 -19.35 3.59
N LYS A 185 -11.63 -19.82 2.86
CA LYS A 185 -10.59 -20.68 3.43
C LYS A 185 -9.60 -19.82 4.22
N PRO A 186 -9.36 -20.14 5.49
CA PRO A 186 -8.50 -19.33 6.34
C PRO A 186 -7.05 -19.47 5.89
N ARG A 187 -6.36 -18.32 5.92
CA ARG A 187 -4.92 -18.14 6.08
C ARG A 187 -4.05 -18.98 5.14
N LEU A 188 -3.37 -18.30 4.22
CA LEU A 188 -2.04 -18.74 3.80
C LEU A 188 -1.28 -19.22 5.05
N ASP A 189 -0.62 -20.38 4.95
CA ASP A 189 0.16 -20.99 6.03
C ASP A 189 0.85 -19.85 6.82
N PRO A 190 0.77 -19.82 8.17
CA PRO A 190 1.56 -18.90 8.99
C PRO A 190 3.01 -18.79 8.50
N ALA A 191 3.57 -19.84 7.91
CA ALA A 191 4.84 -19.82 7.20
C ALA A 191 5.00 -18.77 6.08
N VAL A 192 3.96 -18.53 5.31
CA VAL A 192 3.89 -17.65 4.13
C VAL A 192 3.50 -16.21 4.51
N THR A 193 2.67 -16.04 5.54
CA THR A 193 2.25 -14.71 6.05
C THR A 193 3.37 -13.95 6.78
N PHE A 194 4.46 -14.63 7.16
CA PHE A 194 5.69 -14.00 7.62
C PHE A 194 6.75 -14.01 6.52
N CYS A 195 6.61 -13.10 5.56
CA CYS A 195 7.51 -12.90 4.41
C CYS A 195 8.93 -12.41 4.80
N CYS A 196 9.47 -12.80 5.95
CA CYS A 196 10.84 -12.54 6.34
C CYS A 196 11.41 -13.71 7.17
N ARG A 197 11.14 -14.97 6.79
CA ARG A 197 11.90 -16.13 7.31
C ARG A 197 13.38 -15.99 6.94
N GLY A 198 14.12 -15.22 7.72
CA GLY A 198 15.58 -15.03 7.64
C GLY A 198 16.08 -14.02 6.60
N ARG A 199 15.21 -13.31 5.87
CA ARG A 199 15.66 -12.29 4.91
C ARG A 199 16.06 -11.01 5.66
N LYS A 200 17.32 -10.61 5.52
CA LYS A 200 17.84 -9.40 6.16
C LYS A 200 17.31 -8.18 5.41
N HIS A 201 16.42 -7.41 6.05
CA HIS A 201 16.09 -6.07 5.58
C HIS A 201 17.35 -5.19 5.69
N ARG A 202 17.62 -4.36 4.67
CA ARG A 202 18.84 -3.52 4.63
C ARG A 202 18.88 -2.52 5.78
N TYR A 203 17.73 -2.01 6.21
CA TYR A 203 17.63 -1.05 7.31
C TYR A 203 17.24 -1.76 8.60
N ARG A 204 18.07 -1.66 9.64
CA ARG A 204 17.66 -2.04 10.99
C ARG A 204 17.05 -0.83 11.65
N VAL A 205 15.98 -1.03 12.43
CA VAL A 205 15.31 0.07 13.12
C VAL A 205 16.25 0.82 14.10
N ASP A 206 17.28 0.12 14.58
CA ASP A 206 18.36 0.68 15.39
C ASP A 206 19.13 1.78 14.64
N ASP A 207 19.31 1.61 13.32
CA ASP A 207 20.07 2.49 12.43
C ASP A 207 19.27 3.75 12.00
N MET A 208 18.04 3.92 12.51
CA MET A 208 17.20 5.08 12.19
C MET A 208 17.91 6.38 12.57
N PRO A 209 18.04 7.35 11.64
CA PRO A 209 18.71 8.61 11.91
C PRO A 209 17.93 9.44 12.93
N LYS A 210 18.63 10.36 13.58
CA LYS A 210 18.05 11.26 14.60
C LYS A 210 17.05 12.25 14.03
N GLU A 211 17.17 12.59 12.75
CA GLU A 211 16.31 13.54 12.05
C GLU A 211 16.12 13.09 10.60
N PHE A 212 15.00 13.46 9.98
CA PHE A 212 14.74 13.21 8.56
C PHE A 212 14.80 14.50 7.74
N ASP A 213 15.70 14.55 6.76
CA ASP A 213 15.84 15.73 5.90
C ASP A 213 14.72 15.85 4.85
N THR A 214 14.14 14.72 4.44
CA THR A 214 13.14 14.64 3.37
C THR A 214 11.99 13.72 3.74
N VAL A 215 10.83 13.97 3.12
CA VAL A 215 9.64 13.13 3.24
C VAL A 215 9.92 11.70 2.76
N LEU A 216 10.69 11.53 1.67
CA LEU A 216 11.08 10.22 1.17
C LEU A 216 11.86 9.41 2.23
N LEU A 217 12.80 10.07 2.93
CA LEU A 217 13.56 9.43 4.00
C LEU A 217 12.64 9.06 5.19
N ALA A 218 11.75 9.98 5.59
CA ALA A 218 10.79 9.72 6.66
C ALA A 218 9.88 8.53 6.34
N SER A 219 9.34 8.45 5.13
CA SER A 219 8.50 7.35 4.66
C SER A 219 9.25 6.01 4.59
N ARG A 220 10.51 6.01 4.13
CA ARG A 220 11.33 4.78 4.11
C ARG A 220 11.58 4.22 5.51
N TRP A 221 11.84 5.10 6.48
CA TRP A 221 11.98 4.70 7.89
C TRP A 221 10.64 4.36 8.54
N TRP A 222 9.54 4.90 8.02
CA TRP A 222 8.20 4.53 8.41
C TRP A 222 7.90 3.08 8.02
N ASP A 223 8.21 2.67 6.78
CA ASP A 223 8.07 1.27 6.32
C ASP A 223 8.88 0.29 7.20
N THR A 224 10.11 0.68 7.55
CA THR A 224 10.98 -0.09 8.45
C THR A 224 10.39 -0.20 9.86
N THR A 225 9.77 0.86 10.36
CA THR A 225 9.12 0.91 11.67
C THR A 225 7.88 0.00 11.69
N GLN A 226 7.02 0.09 10.67
CA GLN A 226 5.85 -0.77 10.53
C GLN A 226 6.24 -2.25 10.47
N HIS A 227 7.29 -2.57 9.72
CA HIS A 227 7.83 -3.92 9.65
C HIS A 227 8.27 -4.45 11.01
N PHE A 228 9.04 -3.65 11.75
CA PHE A 228 9.50 -4.01 13.09
C PHE A 228 8.33 -4.32 14.01
N ILE A 229 7.33 -3.44 14.04
CA ILE A 229 6.13 -3.58 14.86
C ILE A 229 5.38 -4.87 14.51
N ARG A 230 5.16 -5.14 13.21
CA ARG A 230 4.48 -6.38 12.77
C ARG A 230 5.21 -7.62 13.27
N HIS A 231 6.53 -7.67 13.12
CA HIS A 231 7.34 -8.82 13.54
C HIS A 231 7.42 -9.00 15.06
N HIS A 232 7.38 -7.93 15.85
CA HIS A 232 7.43 -8.02 17.31
C HIS A 232 6.06 -8.28 17.94
N ILE A 233 4.98 -7.84 17.29
CA ILE A 233 3.59 -8.13 17.70
C ILE A 233 3.14 -9.53 17.27
N HIS A 234 3.65 -10.06 16.15
CA HIS A 234 3.17 -11.35 15.63
C HIS A 234 4.27 -12.43 15.63
N GLY A 235 5.46 -12.12 16.14
CA GLY A 235 6.60 -13.02 16.15
C GLY A 235 6.39 -14.25 17.03
N ARG A 236 6.55 -15.45 16.44
CA ARG A 236 6.95 -16.64 17.20
C ARG A 236 8.29 -16.33 17.87
N GLY A 237 8.35 -16.51 19.18
CA GLY A 237 9.59 -16.36 19.95
C GLY A 237 10.73 -17.16 19.31
N ASN A 238 11.95 -16.71 19.53
CA ASN A 238 13.21 -17.30 19.09
C ASN A 238 13.50 -18.70 19.70
N GLY A 239 12.47 -19.50 20.01
CA GLY A 239 12.58 -20.85 20.53
C GLY A 239 12.66 -21.86 19.38
N ASN A 240 13.76 -22.60 19.36
CA ASN A 240 13.91 -23.81 18.55
C ASN A 240 12.66 -24.71 18.64
N GLY A 241 12.11 -25.08 17.48
CA GLY A 241 11.35 -26.32 17.31
C GLY A 241 9.96 -26.38 17.98
N GLY A 242 8.94 -25.84 17.32
CA GLY A 242 7.56 -26.15 17.65
C GLY A 242 6.66 -26.04 16.43
N ARG A 243 6.17 -27.17 15.92
CA ARG A 243 5.17 -27.25 14.84
C ARG A 243 3.78 -26.75 15.27
N ASP A 244 3.62 -26.28 16.50
CA ASP A 244 2.32 -25.84 17.01
C ASP A 244 2.06 -24.40 16.61
N GLY A 245 1.24 -24.21 15.58
CA GLY A 245 0.81 -22.95 14.97
C GLY A 245 0.03 -22.00 15.88
N LYS A 246 0.31 -21.97 17.19
CA LYS A 246 -0.28 -20.98 18.11
C LYS A 246 0.44 -19.64 17.96
N LEU A 247 -0.33 -18.60 17.62
CA LEU A 247 0.08 -17.21 17.77
C LEU A 247 0.40 -16.99 19.25
N HIS A 248 1.64 -16.64 19.58
CA HIS A 248 1.97 -16.24 20.94
C HIS A 248 1.46 -14.81 21.17
N THR A 249 0.77 -14.59 22.29
CA THR A 249 0.52 -13.24 22.81
C THR A 249 1.89 -12.57 23.05
N PRO A 250 2.13 -11.37 22.51
CA PRO A 250 3.41 -10.68 22.73
C PRO A 250 3.60 -10.40 24.21
N SER A 251 4.85 -10.51 24.70
CA SER A 251 5.15 -10.07 26.06
C SER A 251 4.93 -8.55 26.19
N SER A 252 4.65 -8.09 27.42
CA SER A 252 4.60 -6.65 27.77
C SER A 252 5.84 -5.88 27.26
N ASP A 253 7.00 -6.53 27.28
CA ASP A 253 8.26 -5.97 26.76
C ASP A 253 8.23 -5.73 25.25
N ASN A 254 7.57 -6.61 24.48
CA ASN A 254 7.45 -6.44 23.02
C ASN A 254 6.54 -5.25 22.66
N TRP A 255 5.46 -5.05 23.41
CA TRP A 255 4.58 -3.88 23.23
C TRP A 255 5.29 -2.57 23.54
N THR A 256 6.06 -2.55 24.63
CA THR A 256 6.87 -1.39 25.02
C THR A 256 7.89 -1.07 23.93
N LYS A 257 8.62 -2.08 23.42
CA LYS A 257 9.56 -1.89 22.30
C LYS A 257 8.89 -1.37 21.04
N CYS A 258 7.69 -1.83 20.71
CA CYS A 258 6.94 -1.33 19.55
C CYS A 258 6.59 0.15 19.73
N LEU A 259 6.08 0.53 20.90
CA LEU A 259 5.74 1.92 21.20
C LEU A 259 6.98 2.82 21.19
N ASP A 260 8.07 2.40 21.83
CA ASP A 260 9.35 3.13 21.83
C ASP A 260 9.87 3.36 20.41
N THR A 261 9.70 2.37 19.54
CA THR A 261 10.10 2.46 18.14
C THR A 261 9.24 3.48 17.37
N VAL A 262 7.93 3.47 17.57
CA VAL A 262 7.01 4.45 16.97
C VAL A 262 7.33 5.87 17.43
N LEU A 263 7.62 6.05 18.73
CA LEU A 263 8.01 7.33 19.32
C LEU A 263 9.40 7.79 18.84
N LYS A 264 10.35 6.88 18.63
CA LYS A 264 11.66 7.17 18.03
C LYS A 264 11.48 7.73 16.62
N TRP A 265 10.68 7.07 15.78
CA TRP A 265 10.38 7.56 14.44
C TRP A 265 9.75 8.95 14.48
N ARG A 266 8.78 9.16 15.37
CA ARG A 266 8.11 10.45 15.54
C ARG A 266 9.07 11.57 15.93
N SER A 267 10.01 11.26 16.82
CA SER A 267 11.03 12.19 17.28
C SER A 267 11.93 12.62 16.11
N SER A 268 12.37 11.67 15.28
CA SER A 268 13.15 11.95 14.08
C SER A 268 12.37 12.71 13.00
N PHE A 269 11.05 12.51 12.94
CA PHE A 269 10.15 13.20 12.01
C PHE A 269 9.76 14.61 12.45
N LEU A 270 9.88 14.94 13.73
CA LEU A 270 9.38 16.20 14.29
C LEU A 270 9.97 17.47 13.64
N PRO A 271 11.28 17.56 13.35
CA PRO A 271 11.83 18.72 12.65
C PRO A 271 11.22 18.93 11.26
N LEU A 272 11.07 17.84 10.49
CA LEU A 272 10.46 17.86 9.17
C LEU A 272 8.98 18.29 9.22
N LEU A 273 8.23 17.78 10.20
CA LEU A 273 6.84 18.17 10.39
C LEU A 273 6.69 19.65 10.73
N ARG A 274 7.52 20.19 11.62
CA ARG A 274 7.48 21.62 11.98
C ARG A 274 7.73 22.49 10.77
N ARG A 275 8.78 22.19 10.01
CA ARG A 275 9.12 22.90 8.77
C ARG A 275 7.96 22.89 7.76
N GLY A 276 7.33 21.73 7.54
CA GLY A 276 6.18 21.62 6.63
C GLY A 276 4.94 22.34 7.13
N ARG A 277 4.71 22.43 8.45
CA ARG A 277 3.59 23.19 9.03
C ARG A 277 3.80 24.69 9.01
N GLU A 278 5.01 25.16 9.30
CA GLU A 278 5.38 26.58 9.25
C GLU A 278 5.35 27.11 7.81
N GLY A 279 5.76 26.30 6.84
CA GLY A 279 5.75 26.64 5.42
C GLY A 279 4.44 26.33 4.68
N LYS A 280 3.31 26.19 5.39
CA LYS A 280 2.03 25.76 4.77
C LYS A 280 1.63 26.56 3.53
N ASP A 281 1.81 27.88 3.58
CA ASP A 281 1.39 28.77 2.50
C ASP A 281 2.43 28.85 1.36
N THR A 282 3.67 28.46 1.62
CA THR A 282 4.79 28.50 0.67
C THR A 282 5.05 27.17 -0.02
N ASP A 283 4.82 26.05 0.68
CA ASP A 283 5.04 24.69 0.20
C ASP A 283 3.89 23.79 0.65
N SER A 284 2.76 23.94 -0.06
CA SER A 284 1.53 23.20 0.20
C SER A 284 1.69 21.68 0.00
N ALA A 285 2.59 21.27 -0.90
CA ALA A 285 2.89 19.86 -1.15
C ALA A 285 3.61 19.23 0.04
N LEU A 286 4.65 19.88 0.58
CA LEU A 286 5.33 19.43 1.79
C LEU A 286 4.36 19.39 2.97
N TYR A 287 3.55 20.44 3.17
CA TYR A 287 2.54 20.48 4.23
C TYR A 287 1.59 19.27 4.18
N LEU A 288 1.06 18.98 3.00
CA LEU A 288 0.16 17.85 2.77
C LEU A 288 0.83 16.52 3.10
N GLN A 289 2.05 16.33 2.58
CA GLN A 289 2.84 15.13 2.85
C GLN A 289 3.10 14.95 4.34
N VAL A 290 3.68 15.94 5.03
CA VAL A 290 4.03 15.78 6.45
C VAL A 290 2.80 15.60 7.33
N THR A 291 1.68 16.24 7.01
CA THR A 291 0.43 16.08 7.75
C THR A 291 -0.18 14.70 7.53
N THR A 292 -0.08 14.17 6.30
CA THR A 292 -0.52 12.80 6.02
C THR A 292 0.33 11.79 6.79
N LEU A 293 1.65 12.01 6.95
CA LEU A 293 2.56 11.10 7.68
C LEU A 293 2.21 11.12 9.17
N GLU A 294 1.86 12.29 9.69
CA GLU A 294 1.37 12.44 11.06
C GLU A 294 0.07 11.66 11.31
N ILE A 295 -0.87 11.71 10.36
CA ILE A 295 -2.12 10.94 10.43
C ILE A 295 -1.83 9.44 10.49
N LEU A 296 -0.94 8.95 9.63
CA LEU A 296 -0.52 7.54 9.61
C LEU A 296 0.18 7.13 10.91
N TYR A 297 0.98 8.02 11.48
CA TYR A 297 1.58 7.85 12.80
C TYR A 297 0.53 7.69 13.89
N MET A 298 -0.45 8.59 13.97
CA MET A 298 -1.51 8.54 14.98
C MET A 298 -2.32 7.25 14.90
N GLU A 299 -2.66 6.83 13.67
CA GLU A 299 -3.34 5.55 13.45
C GLU A 299 -2.52 4.36 13.97
N ASN A 300 -1.19 4.39 13.79
CA ASN A 300 -0.34 3.31 14.26
C ASN A 300 -0.15 3.29 15.78
N VAL A 301 -0.06 4.46 16.41
CA VAL A 301 -0.09 4.57 17.87
C VAL A 301 -1.40 3.98 18.39
N ALA A 302 -2.53 4.37 17.80
CA ALA A 302 -3.84 3.84 18.17
C ALA A 302 -3.91 2.31 17.98
N PHE A 303 -3.31 1.79 16.91
CA PHE A 303 -3.20 0.35 16.67
C PHE A 303 -2.44 -0.35 17.81
N VAL A 304 -1.21 0.09 18.12
CA VAL A 304 -0.38 -0.53 19.17
C VAL A 304 -1.10 -0.50 20.52
N HIS A 305 -1.78 0.60 20.86
CA HIS A 305 -2.58 0.68 22.08
C HIS A 305 -3.80 -0.25 22.05
N SER A 306 -4.56 -0.29 20.95
CA SER A 306 -5.75 -1.15 20.83
C SER A 306 -5.41 -2.64 20.98
N CYS A 307 -4.23 -3.07 20.53
CA CYS A 307 -3.79 -4.43 20.74
C CYS A 307 -3.39 -4.71 22.20
N ARG A 308 -2.90 -3.70 22.92
CA ARG A 308 -2.57 -3.78 24.35
C ARG A 308 -3.81 -3.73 25.25
N GLU A 309 -4.89 -3.05 24.83
CA GLU A 309 -6.18 -3.02 25.53
C GLU A 309 -6.77 -4.43 25.72
N ASN A 310 -6.58 -5.33 24.74
CA ASN A 310 -6.99 -6.73 24.86
C ASN A 310 -6.18 -7.53 25.92
N ASP A 311 -5.10 -6.96 26.46
CA ASP A 311 -4.18 -7.60 27.40
C ASP A 311 -4.28 -7.01 28.83
N THR A 312 -4.93 -5.85 29.00
CA THR A 312 -5.02 -5.16 30.31
C THR A 312 -6.39 -4.51 30.55
N ALA A 313 -7.04 -4.85 31.66
CA ALA A 313 -8.43 -4.50 31.97
C ALA A 313 -8.71 -3.00 32.24
N VAL A 314 -7.69 -2.14 32.29
CA VAL A 314 -7.85 -0.71 32.59
C VAL A 314 -6.83 0.10 31.79
N GLN A 315 -7.25 0.66 30.65
CA GLN A 315 -6.49 1.65 29.88
C GLN A 315 -7.38 2.83 29.48
N PRO A 316 -6.80 4.04 29.28
CA PRO A 316 -7.53 5.23 28.89
C PRO A 316 -8.16 5.07 27.51
N SER A 317 -9.36 5.65 27.31
CA SER A 317 -10.07 5.61 26.03
C SER A 317 -9.21 6.16 24.89
N LEU A 318 -9.16 5.45 23.76
CA LEU A 318 -8.54 5.93 22.52
C LEU A 318 -9.34 7.03 21.80
N SER A 319 -10.55 7.35 22.27
CA SER A 319 -11.43 8.36 21.62
C SER A 319 -10.75 9.71 21.38
N PRO A 320 -9.95 10.29 22.29
CA PRO A 320 -9.25 11.55 22.03
C PRO A 320 -8.26 11.46 20.86
N LEU A 321 -7.50 10.36 20.78
CA LEU A 321 -6.56 10.12 19.68
C LEU A 321 -7.30 9.95 18.34
N TYR A 322 -8.45 9.27 18.35
CA TYR A 322 -9.31 9.17 17.17
C TYR A 322 -9.85 10.53 16.74
N LEU A 323 -10.30 11.38 17.67
CA LEU A 323 -10.77 12.73 17.35
C LEU A 323 -9.66 13.59 16.75
N ASP A 324 -8.45 13.53 17.28
CA ASP A 324 -7.31 14.28 16.73
C ASP A 324 -6.95 13.83 15.32
N LEU A 325 -7.00 12.52 15.06
CA LEU A 325 -6.84 11.94 13.73
C LEU A 325 -7.92 12.47 12.77
N VAL A 326 -9.20 12.36 13.15
CA VAL A 326 -10.33 12.82 12.33
C VAL A 326 -10.24 14.31 12.03
N LYS A 327 -9.93 15.14 13.03
CA LYS A 327 -9.78 16.59 12.86
C LYS A 327 -8.64 16.95 11.91
N GLN A 328 -7.49 16.29 12.00
CA GLN A 328 -6.38 16.54 11.08
C GLN A 328 -6.75 16.14 9.65
N THR A 329 -7.40 14.99 9.47
CA THR A 329 -7.92 14.60 8.15
C THR A 329 -8.93 15.61 7.61
N GLN A 330 -9.85 16.10 8.45
CA GLN A 330 -10.84 17.09 8.06
C GLN A 330 -10.21 18.41 7.59
N VAL A 331 -9.15 18.88 8.26
CA VAL A 331 -8.41 20.08 7.85
C VAL A 331 -7.84 19.90 6.43
N LEU A 332 -7.30 18.72 6.12
CA LEU A 332 -6.79 18.43 4.77
C LEU A 332 -7.92 18.34 3.74
N CYS A 333 -9.01 17.65 4.05
CA CYS A 333 -10.18 17.56 3.16
C CYS A 333 -10.83 18.92 2.88
N LYS A 334 -10.80 19.87 3.82
CA LYS A 334 -11.28 21.24 3.61
C LYS A 334 -10.34 22.07 2.73
N GLY A 335 -9.03 21.81 2.82
CA GLY A 335 -8.00 22.58 2.12
C GLY A 335 -7.72 22.09 0.70
N ILE A 336 -8.18 20.89 0.33
CA ILE A 336 -7.86 20.25 -0.94
C ILE A 336 -9.16 19.78 -1.59
N LYS A 337 -9.33 20.10 -2.86
CA LYS A 337 -10.45 19.57 -3.64
C LYS A 337 -10.19 18.10 -3.93
N LEU A 338 -10.95 17.21 -3.29
CA LEU A 338 -10.91 15.77 -3.51
C LEU A 338 -12.06 15.40 -4.45
N ASP A 339 -11.77 15.26 -5.75
CA ASP A 339 -12.74 15.15 -6.84
C ASP A 339 -12.86 13.75 -7.46
N GLY A 340 -12.43 12.71 -6.75
CA GLY A 340 -12.60 11.33 -7.14
C GLY A 340 -11.38 10.75 -7.84
N ILE A 341 -11.45 10.55 -9.16
CA ILE A 341 -10.42 9.78 -9.88
C ILE A 341 -9.06 10.49 -9.87
N GLU A 342 -9.01 11.81 -10.03
CA GLU A 342 -7.76 12.58 -10.14
C GLU A 342 -7.01 12.68 -8.81
N THR A 343 -7.75 12.76 -7.68
CA THR A 343 -7.19 12.77 -6.32
C THR A 343 -7.20 11.41 -5.63
N ARG A 344 -7.48 10.32 -6.35
CA ARG A 344 -7.77 9.01 -5.75
C ARG A 344 -6.69 8.51 -4.79
N THR A 345 -5.42 8.69 -5.14
CA THR A 345 -4.29 8.28 -4.29
C THR A 345 -4.29 9.04 -2.96
N LEU A 346 -4.60 10.34 -3.01
CA LEU A 346 -4.71 11.20 -1.84
C LEU A 346 -5.94 10.87 -1.01
N GLU A 347 -7.07 10.63 -1.68
CA GLU A 347 -8.29 10.15 -1.03
C GLU A 347 -8.00 8.87 -0.25
N TYR A 348 -7.34 7.87 -0.84
CA TYR A 348 -6.99 6.64 -0.11
C TYR A 348 -6.04 6.88 1.06
N SER A 349 -5.08 7.80 0.94
CA SER A 349 -4.17 8.18 2.03
C SER A 349 -4.92 8.76 3.25
N LEU A 350 -6.00 9.51 2.99
CA LEU A 350 -6.79 10.21 4.01
C LEU A 350 -7.97 9.38 4.52
N MET A 351 -8.61 8.61 3.65
CA MET A 351 -9.81 7.81 3.94
C MET A 351 -9.47 6.53 4.70
N ARG A 352 -8.30 5.93 4.44
CA ARG A 352 -7.89 4.69 5.14
C ARG A 352 -7.79 4.87 6.67
N PRO A 353 -7.11 5.91 7.20
CA PRO A 353 -7.13 6.18 8.64
C PRO A 353 -8.54 6.35 9.22
N LEU A 354 -9.47 6.96 8.48
CA LEU A 354 -10.86 7.08 8.92
C LEU A 354 -11.56 5.72 8.97
N ALA A 355 -11.32 4.84 8.00
CA ALA A 355 -11.89 3.49 8.00
C ALA A 355 -11.46 2.67 9.22
N PHE A 356 -10.19 2.79 9.60
CA PHE A 356 -9.66 2.19 10.82
C PHE A 356 -10.46 2.67 12.05
N VAL A 357 -10.72 3.97 12.17
CA VAL A 357 -11.51 4.53 13.28
C VAL A 357 -12.96 4.06 13.23
N VAL A 358 -13.62 4.08 12.05
CA VAL A 358 -15.00 3.58 11.88
C VAL A 358 -15.12 2.12 12.36
N TYR A 359 -14.08 1.33 12.16
CA TYR A 359 -14.09 -0.06 12.59
C TYR A 359 -13.84 -0.23 14.10
N LYS A 360 -12.86 0.48 14.66
CA LYS A 360 -12.40 0.26 16.05
C LYS A 360 -13.13 1.11 17.08
N CYS A 361 -13.73 2.21 16.66
CA CYS A 361 -14.41 3.13 17.57
C CYS A 361 -15.89 2.75 17.73
N ARG A 362 -16.35 2.70 18.99
CA ARG A 362 -17.79 2.60 19.32
C ARG A 362 -18.40 3.92 19.79
N ASN A 363 -17.60 4.97 19.93
CA ASN A 363 -18.06 6.28 20.39
C ASN A 363 -18.80 6.99 19.24
N SER A 364 -20.09 7.26 19.43
CA SER A 364 -20.97 7.90 18.44
C SER A 364 -20.52 9.32 18.07
N GLU A 365 -19.91 10.07 18.98
CA GLU A 365 -19.41 11.42 18.70
C GLU A 365 -18.27 11.38 17.69
N VAL A 366 -17.34 10.44 17.86
CA VAL A 366 -16.22 10.23 16.92
C VAL A 366 -16.74 9.84 15.54
N LEU A 367 -17.74 8.96 15.48
CA LEU A 367 -18.33 8.51 14.21
C LEU A 367 -19.08 9.67 13.51
N ALA A 368 -19.78 10.53 14.26
CA ALA A 368 -20.43 11.71 13.71
C ALA A 368 -19.44 12.71 13.11
N GLU A 369 -18.27 12.91 13.74
CA GLU A 369 -17.20 13.74 13.19
C GLU A 369 -16.61 13.18 11.88
N ILE A 370 -16.58 11.84 11.73
CA ILE A 370 -16.20 11.20 10.47
C ILE A 370 -17.25 11.50 9.40
N GLU A 371 -18.54 11.34 9.70
CA GLU A 371 -19.62 11.68 8.76
C GLU A 371 -19.56 13.14 8.30
N GLU A 372 -19.28 14.07 9.22
CA GLU A 372 -19.07 15.48 8.88
C GLU A 372 -17.85 15.67 7.97
N THR A 373 -16.75 14.97 8.26
CA THR A 373 -15.53 15.01 7.43
C THR A 373 -15.78 14.51 5.99
N LEU A 374 -16.61 13.48 5.82
CA LEU A 374 -16.95 12.93 4.51
C LEU A 374 -17.82 13.86 3.64
N LYS A 375 -18.30 15.00 4.17
CA LYS A 375 -19.02 16.01 3.38
C LYS A 375 -18.08 16.89 2.53
N TYR A 376 -16.79 16.93 2.87
CA TYR A 376 -15.78 17.71 2.14
C TYR A 376 -15.14 16.95 0.98
N VAL A 377 -15.53 15.69 0.78
CA VAL A 377 -15.00 14.81 -0.28
C VAL A 377 -16.11 14.56 -1.31
N ASN A 378 -15.76 14.40 -2.58
CA ASN A 378 -16.73 14.06 -3.62
C ASN A 378 -17.57 12.82 -3.23
N ASN A 379 -18.89 12.96 -3.28
CA ASN A 379 -19.84 11.89 -2.97
C ASN A 379 -19.69 10.66 -3.86
N ASP A 380 -19.20 10.85 -5.09
CA ASP A 380 -18.98 9.80 -6.07
C ASP A 380 -17.60 9.13 -5.93
N SER A 381 -16.78 9.54 -4.95
CA SER A 381 -15.52 8.85 -4.64
C SER A 381 -15.82 7.45 -4.11
N GLY A 382 -15.29 6.42 -4.77
CA GLY A 382 -15.43 5.03 -4.33
C GLY A 382 -14.95 4.79 -2.89
N ALA A 383 -13.95 5.54 -2.42
CA ALA A 383 -13.49 5.47 -1.03
C ALA A 383 -14.54 5.98 -0.04
N VAL A 384 -15.21 7.09 -0.37
CA VAL A 384 -16.26 7.72 0.45
C VAL A 384 -17.53 6.87 0.45
N VAL A 385 -17.97 6.41 -0.72
CA VAL A 385 -19.14 5.51 -0.85
C VAL A 385 -18.93 4.29 0.03
N ALA A 386 -17.74 3.71 -0.02
CA ALA A 386 -17.45 2.53 0.75
C ALA A 386 -17.33 2.81 2.26
N LEU A 387 -16.73 3.92 2.68
CA LEU A 387 -16.72 4.35 4.09
C LEU A 387 -18.13 4.59 4.64
N ARG A 388 -18.99 5.27 3.88
CA ARG A 388 -20.40 5.48 4.26
C ARG A 388 -21.15 4.16 4.39
N ALA A 389 -20.87 3.23 3.48
CA ALA A 389 -21.41 1.90 3.58
C ALA A 389 -20.98 1.14 4.85
N LEU A 390 -19.77 1.40 5.38
CA LEU A 390 -19.31 0.85 6.65
C LEU A 390 -19.95 1.50 7.88
N LEU A 391 -20.24 2.80 7.79
CA LEU A 391 -20.98 3.54 8.81
C LEU A 391 -22.45 3.12 8.86
N SER A 392 -23.03 2.74 7.72
CA SER A 392 -24.40 2.23 7.65
C SER A 392 -24.53 0.80 8.20
N THR A 393 -25.57 0.53 8.98
CA THR A 393 -25.91 -0.78 9.57
C THR A 393 -26.45 -1.79 8.55
N THR A 394 -25.86 -1.86 7.35
CA THR A 394 -26.34 -2.72 6.26
C THR A 394 -25.92 -4.19 6.42
N GLN A 395 -26.78 -5.10 5.97
CA GLN A 395 -26.37 -6.48 5.63
C GLN A 395 -25.17 -6.43 4.65
N ASN A 396 -24.22 -7.36 4.77
CA ASN A 396 -23.00 -7.49 3.92
C ASN A 396 -21.79 -6.59 4.27
N ARG A 397 -21.67 -6.10 5.51
CA ARG A 397 -20.49 -5.33 5.98
C ARG A 397 -19.15 -5.98 5.62
N GLU A 398 -18.99 -7.29 5.81
CA GLU A 398 -17.75 -8.03 5.51
C GLU A 398 -17.40 -8.07 4.02
N PHE A 399 -18.41 -8.17 3.15
CA PHE A 399 -18.20 -8.12 1.70
C PHE A 399 -17.73 -6.73 1.26
N ARG A 400 -18.38 -5.67 1.77
CA ARG A 400 -18.03 -4.28 1.46
C ARG A 400 -16.63 -3.92 1.98
N LEU A 401 -16.27 -4.41 3.16
CA LEU A 401 -14.91 -4.29 3.70
C LEU A 401 -13.87 -4.91 2.77
N ARG A 402 -14.10 -6.12 2.27
CA ARG A 402 -13.20 -6.77 1.31
C ARG A 402 -13.07 -5.99 0.00
N ALA A 403 -14.15 -5.40 -0.49
CA ALA A 403 -14.10 -4.56 -1.69
C ALA A 403 -13.26 -3.28 -1.45
N VAL A 404 -13.39 -2.65 -0.28
CA VAL A 404 -12.56 -1.50 0.12
C VAL A 404 -11.09 -1.88 0.18
N GLU A 405 -10.77 -2.96 0.89
CA GLU A 405 -9.41 -3.47 1.03
C GLU A 405 -8.79 -3.69 -0.36
N ARG A 406 -9.52 -4.35 -1.27
CA ARG A 406 -9.05 -4.62 -2.64
C ARG A 406 -8.85 -3.37 -3.48
N SER A 407 -9.72 -2.37 -3.30
CA SER A 407 -9.52 -1.07 -3.93
C SER A 407 -8.22 -0.39 -3.46
N TRP A 408 -7.75 -0.68 -2.24
CA TRP A 408 -6.49 -0.16 -1.69
C TRP A 408 -5.26 -1.00 -1.99
N ALA A 409 -5.39 -2.21 -2.55
CA ALA A 409 -4.25 -3.05 -2.87
C ALA A 409 -3.23 -2.32 -3.75
N TRP A 410 -3.69 -1.54 -4.73
CA TRP A 410 -2.86 -0.63 -5.52
C TRP A 410 -2.07 0.37 -4.66
N TYR A 411 -2.74 1.03 -3.72
CA TYR A 411 -2.11 1.98 -2.81
C TYR A 411 -1.02 1.29 -1.96
N PHE A 412 -1.26 0.07 -1.50
CA PHE A 412 -0.28 -0.69 -0.72
C PHE A 412 0.94 -1.13 -1.52
N THR A 413 0.79 -1.46 -2.79
CA THR A 413 1.93 -1.87 -3.63
C THR A 413 2.67 -0.72 -4.27
N CYS A 414 1.99 0.42 -4.51
CA CYS A 414 2.51 1.54 -5.29
C CYS A 414 2.78 2.83 -4.50
N VAL A 415 2.26 3.02 -3.29
CA VAL A 415 2.45 4.27 -2.49
C VAL A 415 3.03 3.97 -1.12
N GLY A 416 2.64 2.82 -0.54
CA GLY A 416 3.32 2.14 0.57
C GLY A 416 3.49 2.91 1.87
N CYS A 417 2.91 4.09 2.02
CA CYS A 417 2.70 4.67 3.33
C CYS A 417 1.53 3.97 4.01
N GLY A 418 1.87 2.87 4.67
CA GLY A 418 0.96 2.02 5.40
C GLY A 418 0.91 2.31 6.89
N SER A 419 -0.22 2.06 7.53
CA SER A 419 -0.27 1.85 8.97
C SER A 419 -1.15 0.64 9.27
N GLY A 420 -0.93 0.00 10.43
CA GLY A 420 -1.93 -0.76 11.17
C GLY A 420 -2.79 -1.73 10.36
N ASN A 421 -2.28 -2.94 10.14
CA ASN A 421 -3.02 -4.18 9.87
C ASN A 421 -4.55 -4.08 9.61
N LEU A 422 -5.01 -4.32 8.37
CA LEU A 422 -6.44 -4.48 8.04
C LEU A 422 -6.95 -5.92 8.30
N ASP A 423 -6.11 -6.90 8.70
CA ASP A 423 -6.61 -8.16 9.29
C ASP A 423 -7.54 -7.90 10.49
N MET A 424 -7.50 -6.68 11.02
CA MET A 424 -8.36 -6.19 12.06
C MET A 424 -9.81 -5.96 11.64
N LEU A 425 -10.18 -6.07 10.37
CA LEU A 425 -11.57 -6.01 9.91
C LEU A 425 -12.37 -7.30 10.19
N ARG A 426 -11.69 -8.35 10.67
CA ARG A 426 -12.24 -9.70 10.85
C ARG A 426 -12.31 -10.20 12.31
N TYR A 427 -12.09 -9.32 13.31
CA TYR A 427 -12.22 -9.66 14.74
C TYR A 427 -12.98 -8.59 15.53
#